data_AF-A0A6H5GCN5-F1
#
_entry.id   AF-A0A6H5GCN5-F1
#
_cell.length_a   1.000
_cell.length_b   1.000
_cell.length_c   1.000
_cell.angle_alpha   90.00
_cell.angle_beta   90.00
_cell.angle_gamma   90.00
#
_symmetry.space_group_name_H-M   'P 1'
#
loop_
_entity.id
_entity.type
_entity.pdbx_description
1 polymer ?
#
loop_
_entity_poly.entity_id
_entity_poly.type
_entity_poly.pdbx_seq_one_letter_code
_entity_poly.pdbx_strand_id
1 'polypeptide(L)'
;MEKIISAAAVSKKLNVDLYYESLCPGCRALITGQLVDVAAALDEYLNINLVPFGNARYQGKTIVCQHGEEECLGNKIHACAIKRLNNQLQQVQFVGCMDKIPSVEDGGKQCSAKFNLEWEDVQSCANGSEGEALHASYGKATLALSPTNPFVPVVAIDGVSISVYCVKLHFNV
;
A
#
# COMPACT_ATOMS: atom_id res chain seq x y z
N MET A 1 34.02 -36.04 -15.95
CA MET A 1 33.30 -36.10 -14.66
C MET A 1 32.87 -34.68 -14.33
N GLU A 2 31.64 -34.37 -14.67
CA GLU A 2 31.00 -33.08 -14.39
C GLU A 2 30.89 -32.88 -12.88
N LYS A 3 31.27 -31.72 -12.37
CA LYS A 3 30.92 -31.27 -11.02
C LYS A 3 30.10 -30.00 -11.10
N ILE A 4 28.80 -30.24 -11.26
CA ILE A 4 27.68 -29.63 -10.55
C ILE A 4 27.79 -28.11 -10.38
N ILE A 5 27.11 -27.41 -11.29
CA ILE A 5 26.61 -26.05 -11.05
C ILE A 5 25.71 -26.13 -9.81
N SER A 6 26.14 -25.54 -8.71
CA SER A 6 25.30 -25.35 -7.53
C SER A 6 24.19 -24.37 -7.89
N ALA A 7 23.07 -24.88 -8.38
CA ALA A 7 21.83 -24.14 -8.47
C ALA A 7 21.28 -23.95 -7.04
N ALA A 8 21.82 -22.98 -6.31
CA ALA A 8 20.95 -22.21 -5.44
C ALA A 8 20.04 -21.45 -6.40
N ALA A 9 18.90 -22.04 -6.76
CA ALA A 9 17.83 -21.31 -7.40
C ALA A 9 17.44 -20.21 -6.40
N VAL A 10 18.02 -19.03 -6.56
CA VAL A 10 17.51 -17.82 -5.94
C VAL A 10 16.13 -17.66 -6.55
N SER A 11 15.10 -18.12 -5.83
CA SER A 11 13.72 -17.82 -6.16
C SER A 11 13.59 -16.30 -6.05
N LYS A 12 13.76 -15.62 -7.20
CA LYS A 12 13.61 -14.16 -7.25
C LYS A 12 12.13 -13.90 -7.07
N LYS A 13 11.73 -13.49 -5.86
CA LYS A 13 10.40 -12.97 -5.61
C LYS A 13 10.11 -11.81 -6.57
N LEU A 14 8.88 -11.75 -7.08
CA LEU A 14 8.40 -10.68 -7.93
C LEU A 14 8.05 -9.47 -7.06
N ASN A 15 8.53 -8.27 -7.41
CA ASN A 15 8.17 -7.07 -6.68
C ASN A 15 6.85 -6.52 -7.22
N VAL A 16 5.91 -6.28 -6.31
CA VAL A 16 4.58 -5.74 -6.61
C VAL A 16 4.37 -4.52 -5.73
N ASP A 17 4.38 -3.35 -6.33
CA ASP A 17 4.08 -2.10 -5.64
C ASP A 17 2.64 -1.69 -5.92
N LEU A 18 1.86 -1.42 -4.88
CA LEU A 18 0.52 -0.85 -5.00
C LEU A 18 0.53 0.62 -4.57
N TYR A 19 0.24 1.51 -5.51
CA TYR A 19 0.03 2.93 -5.27
C TYR A 19 -1.45 3.22 -5.17
N TYR A 20 -1.88 3.82 -4.06
CA TYR A 20 -3.30 3.93 -3.72
C TYR A 20 -3.59 5.10 -2.78
N GLU A 21 -4.89 5.37 -2.56
CA GLU A 21 -5.40 6.35 -1.60
C GLU A 21 -6.38 5.67 -0.63
N SER A 22 -6.35 6.06 0.64
CA SER A 22 -7.13 5.39 1.69
C SER A 22 -8.63 5.57 1.57
N LEU A 23 -9.14 6.60 0.87
CA LEU A 23 -10.58 6.81 0.64
C LEU A 23 -11.03 6.51 -0.79
N CYS A 24 -10.12 6.16 -1.71
CA CYS A 24 -10.50 5.82 -3.07
C CYS A 24 -11.30 4.50 -3.12
N PRO A 25 -12.56 4.49 -3.61
CA PRO A 25 -13.39 3.28 -3.62
C PRO A 25 -12.77 2.14 -4.44
N GLY A 26 -12.12 2.46 -5.58
CA GLY A 26 -11.45 1.49 -6.42
C GLY A 26 -10.23 0.86 -5.76
N CYS A 27 -9.47 1.66 -4.98
CA CYS A 27 -8.35 1.18 -4.20
C CYS A 27 -8.81 0.21 -3.11
N ARG A 28 -9.79 0.61 -2.31
CA ARG A 28 -10.38 -0.23 -1.27
C ARG A 28 -10.91 -1.54 -1.82
N ALA A 29 -11.62 -1.50 -2.96
CA ALA A 29 -12.16 -2.69 -3.60
C ALA A 29 -11.04 -3.65 -4.08
N LEU A 30 -9.96 -3.12 -4.67
CA LEU A 30 -8.81 -3.94 -5.08
C LEU A 30 -8.13 -4.57 -3.86
N ILE A 31 -7.89 -3.79 -2.80
CA ILE A 31 -7.18 -4.27 -1.61
C ILE A 31 -8.00 -5.34 -0.90
N THR A 32 -9.26 -5.02 -0.58
CA THR A 32 -10.13 -5.88 0.24
C THR A 32 -10.64 -7.11 -0.50
N GLY A 33 -10.77 -7.04 -1.83
CA GLY A 33 -11.34 -8.11 -2.66
C GLY A 33 -10.32 -8.95 -3.42
N GLN A 34 -9.05 -8.53 -3.51
CA GLN A 34 -8.04 -9.29 -4.25
C GLN A 34 -6.69 -9.30 -3.52
N LEU A 35 -6.14 -8.13 -3.15
CA LEU A 35 -4.75 -8.07 -2.69
C LEU A 35 -4.51 -8.87 -1.40
N VAL A 36 -5.45 -8.85 -0.45
CA VAL A 36 -5.34 -9.63 0.79
C VAL A 36 -5.20 -11.13 0.50
N ASP A 37 -6.01 -11.66 -0.41
CA ASP A 37 -6.00 -13.08 -0.77
C ASP A 37 -4.76 -13.45 -1.58
N VAL A 38 -4.36 -12.58 -2.52
CA VAL A 38 -3.13 -12.74 -3.30
C VAL A 38 -1.89 -12.73 -2.41
N ALA A 39 -1.81 -11.79 -1.45
CA ALA A 39 -0.71 -11.71 -0.50
C ALA A 39 -0.61 -12.98 0.35
N ALA A 40 -1.74 -13.54 0.79
CA ALA A 40 -1.76 -14.78 1.55
C ALA A 40 -1.36 -16.00 0.71
N ALA A 41 -1.87 -16.10 -0.52
CA ALA A 41 -1.64 -17.25 -1.38
C ALA A 41 -0.23 -17.27 -2.00
N LEU A 42 0.37 -16.11 -2.24
CA LEU A 42 1.64 -15.97 -2.98
C LEU A 42 2.76 -15.31 -2.16
N ASP A 43 2.69 -15.33 -0.82
CA ASP A 43 3.67 -14.69 0.07
C ASP A 43 5.12 -15.15 -0.20
N GLU A 44 5.31 -16.43 -0.54
CA GLU A 44 6.62 -17.00 -0.88
C GLU A 44 7.17 -16.53 -2.24
N TYR A 45 6.31 -15.99 -3.10
CA TYR A 45 6.66 -15.61 -4.48
C TYR A 45 6.66 -14.09 -4.72
N LEU A 46 6.03 -13.32 -3.83
CA LEU A 46 5.87 -11.88 -4.00
C LEU A 46 6.59 -11.09 -2.89
N ASN A 47 7.16 -9.96 -3.27
CA ASN A 47 7.48 -8.85 -2.37
C ASN A 47 6.43 -7.77 -2.61
N ILE A 48 5.53 -7.54 -1.65
CA ILE A 48 4.45 -6.56 -1.80
C ILE A 48 4.80 -5.29 -1.05
N ASN A 49 4.84 -4.16 -1.74
CA ASN A 49 5.00 -2.84 -1.13
C ASN A 49 3.72 -2.02 -1.29
N LEU A 50 3.31 -1.35 -0.22
CA LEU A 50 2.13 -0.50 -0.18
C LEU A 50 2.58 0.97 -0.16
N VAL A 51 2.03 1.78 -1.07
CA VAL A 51 2.38 3.19 -1.25
C VAL A 51 1.13 4.07 -1.10
N PRO A 52 0.74 4.42 0.15
CA PRO A 52 -0.43 5.25 0.43
C PRO A 52 -0.11 6.74 0.16
N PHE A 53 -0.50 7.24 -1.01
CA PHE A 53 -0.39 8.64 -1.40
C PHE A 53 -1.32 8.95 -2.58
N GLY A 54 -1.21 8.15 -3.64
CA GLY A 54 -2.06 8.22 -4.83
C GLY A 54 -2.09 9.60 -5.50
N ASN A 55 -3.28 10.17 -5.72
CA ASN A 55 -3.44 11.49 -6.35
C ASN A 55 -3.28 12.67 -5.40
N ALA A 56 -2.79 12.45 -4.17
CA ALA A 56 -2.37 13.56 -3.32
C ALA A 56 -1.30 14.40 -4.04
N ARG A 57 -1.25 15.69 -3.72
CA ARG A 57 -0.34 16.65 -4.38
C ARG A 57 0.23 17.65 -3.41
N TYR A 58 1.39 18.19 -3.75
CA TYR A 58 1.99 19.28 -3.00
C TYR A 58 1.34 20.62 -3.39
N GLN A 59 0.86 21.35 -2.38
CA GLN A 59 0.49 22.76 -2.47
C GLN A 59 1.47 23.55 -1.61
N GLY A 60 2.56 24.01 -2.24
CA GLY A 60 3.71 24.55 -1.51
C GLY A 60 4.38 23.45 -0.69
N LYS A 61 4.38 23.59 0.64
CA LYS A 61 4.96 22.59 1.56
C LYS A 61 3.93 21.60 2.12
N THR A 62 2.65 21.81 1.84
CA THR A 62 1.55 21.00 2.38
C THR A 62 1.13 19.95 1.36
N ILE A 63 0.82 18.74 1.81
CA ILE A 63 0.20 17.69 0.98
C ILE A 63 -1.32 17.83 1.08
N VAL A 64 -2.00 17.85 -0.05
CA VAL A 64 -3.46 17.91 -0.15
C VAL A 64 -3.95 16.65 -0.87
N CYS A 65 -4.92 15.98 -0.27
CA CYS A 65 -5.52 14.74 -0.79
C CYS A 65 -6.81 15.01 -1.57
N GLN A 66 -7.19 14.10 -2.49
CA GLN A 66 -8.34 14.28 -3.38
C GLN A 66 -9.67 14.25 -2.61
N HIS A 67 -9.75 13.39 -1.58
CA HIS A 67 -10.92 13.22 -0.74
C HIS A 67 -10.81 13.98 0.59
N GLY A 68 -9.97 15.03 0.64
CA GLY A 68 -9.82 15.92 1.80
C GLY A 68 -8.90 15.40 2.91
N GLU A 69 -8.91 16.08 4.05
CA GLU A 69 -8.00 15.81 5.17
C GLU A 69 -8.17 14.41 5.78
N GLU A 70 -9.38 13.84 5.72
CA GLU A 70 -9.64 12.48 6.21
C GLU A 70 -8.86 11.43 5.42
N GLU A 71 -8.71 11.61 4.11
CA GLU A 71 -7.84 10.75 3.29
C GLU A 71 -6.37 10.94 3.61
N CYS A 72 -5.93 12.18 3.81
CA CYS A 72 -4.56 12.44 4.22
C CYS A 72 -4.25 11.80 5.59
N LEU A 73 -5.20 11.82 6.52
CA LEU A 73 -5.09 11.11 7.80
C LEU A 73 -5.07 9.60 7.59
N GLY A 74 -5.96 9.04 6.78
CA GLY A 74 -5.99 7.61 6.46
C GLY A 74 -4.71 7.10 5.80
N ASN A 75 -4.16 7.84 4.82
CA ASN A 75 -2.87 7.55 4.20
C ASN A 75 -1.75 7.53 5.25
N LYS A 76 -1.75 8.48 6.20
CA LYS A 76 -0.76 8.53 7.28
C LYS A 76 -0.94 7.38 8.28
N ILE A 77 -2.16 7.00 8.64
CA ILE A 77 -2.41 5.83 9.51
C ILE A 77 -1.89 4.55 8.84
N HIS A 78 -2.20 4.34 7.56
CA HIS A 78 -1.63 3.23 6.78
C HIS A 78 -0.10 3.26 6.80
N ALA A 79 0.50 4.41 6.48
CA ALA A 79 1.96 4.60 6.47
C ALA A 79 2.62 4.26 7.83
N CYS A 80 2.05 4.78 8.92
CA CYS A 80 2.55 4.58 10.27
C CYS A 80 2.43 3.11 10.72
N ALA A 81 1.32 2.44 10.41
CA ALA A 81 1.13 1.02 10.71
C ALA A 81 2.07 0.14 9.87
N ILE A 82 2.20 0.41 8.56
CA ILE A 82 3.15 -0.28 7.67
C ILE A 82 4.57 -0.20 8.23
N LYS A 83 4.97 0.98 8.73
CA LYS A 83 6.30 1.19 9.33
C LYS A 83 6.55 0.36 10.60
N ARG A 84 5.50 0.04 11.36
CA ARG A 84 5.55 -0.70 12.64
C ARG A 84 5.44 -2.21 12.46
N LEU A 85 4.83 -2.66 11.37
CA LEU A 85 4.67 -4.08 11.04
C LEU A 85 5.91 -4.58 10.27
N ASN A 86 6.52 -5.66 10.75
CA ASN A 86 7.73 -6.25 10.14
C ASN A 86 7.44 -7.34 9.10
N ASN A 87 6.16 -7.64 8.84
CA ASN A 87 5.73 -8.71 7.95
C ASN A 87 4.78 -8.15 6.88
N GLN A 88 5.10 -8.39 5.60
CA GLN A 88 4.32 -7.84 4.48
C GLN A 88 2.86 -8.32 4.46
N LEU A 89 2.60 -9.57 4.82
CA LEU A 89 1.25 -10.11 4.87
C LEU A 89 0.43 -9.38 5.94
N GLN A 90 1.00 -9.14 7.12
CA GLN A 90 0.36 -8.33 8.16
C GLN A 90 0.14 -6.89 7.71
N GLN A 91 1.07 -6.28 6.98
CA GLN A 91 0.90 -4.93 6.42
C GLN A 91 -0.31 -4.86 5.47
N VAL A 92 -0.40 -5.79 4.51
CA VAL A 92 -1.52 -5.89 3.57
C VAL A 92 -2.83 -6.17 4.31
N GLN A 93 -2.83 -7.08 5.28
CA GLN A 93 -4.01 -7.42 6.06
C GLN A 93 -4.47 -6.28 6.97
N PHE A 94 -3.55 -5.46 7.51
CA PHE A 94 -3.87 -4.26 8.27
C PHE A 94 -4.59 -3.24 7.39
N VAL A 95 -4.02 -2.92 6.23
CA VAL A 95 -4.63 -1.97 5.28
C VAL A 95 -5.99 -2.48 4.81
N GLY A 96 -6.08 -3.76 4.44
CA GLY A 96 -7.36 -4.37 4.06
C GLY A 96 -8.38 -4.50 5.20
N CYS A 97 -7.95 -4.49 6.46
CA CYS A 97 -8.84 -4.38 7.61
C CYS A 97 -9.42 -2.97 7.69
N MET A 98 -8.55 -1.95 7.62
CA MET A 98 -8.94 -0.55 7.76
C MET A 98 -9.83 -0.10 6.59
N ASP A 99 -9.55 -0.53 5.36
CA ASP A 99 -10.33 -0.22 4.16
C ASP A 99 -11.79 -0.74 4.19
N LYS A 100 -12.10 -1.69 5.08
CA LYS A 100 -13.47 -2.19 5.30
C LYS A 100 -14.28 -1.32 6.25
N ILE A 101 -13.64 -0.39 6.96
CA ILE A 101 -14.26 0.47 7.96
C ILE A 101 -14.41 1.88 7.36
N PRO A 102 -15.61 2.49 7.39
CA PRO A 102 -15.82 3.81 6.80
C PRO A 102 -14.94 4.91 7.43
N SER A 103 -14.92 4.99 8.76
CA SER A 103 -14.14 5.95 9.54
C SER A 103 -12.67 5.55 9.60
N VAL A 104 -11.77 6.44 9.18
CA VAL A 104 -10.32 6.14 9.18
C VAL A 104 -9.75 5.98 10.58
N GLU A 105 -10.24 6.74 11.56
CA GLU A 105 -9.78 6.63 12.95
C GLU A 105 -10.32 5.38 13.64
N ASP A 106 -11.60 5.06 13.45
CA ASP A 106 -12.17 3.82 13.98
C ASP A 106 -11.51 2.60 13.33
N GLY A 107 -11.26 2.68 12.02
CA GLY A 107 -10.52 1.68 11.28
C GLY A 107 -9.10 1.50 11.81
N GLY A 108 -8.37 2.60 11.96
CA GLY A 108 -7.04 2.61 12.55
C GLY A 108 -7.00 1.98 13.94
N LYS A 109 -7.91 2.36 14.83
CA LYS A 109 -7.99 1.84 16.21
C LYS A 109 -8.33 0.35 16.25
N GLN A 110 -9.41 -0.05 15.57
CA GLN A 110 -9.87 -1.45 15.58
C GLN A 110 -8.83 -2.38 14.94
N CYS A 111 -8.24 -1.96 13.81
CA CYS A 111 -7.25 -2.77 13.12
C CYS A 111 -5.91 -2.77 13.87
N SER A 112 -5.51 -1.70 14.55
CA SER A 112 -4.31 -1.71 15.40
C SER A 112 -4.42 -2.79 16.48
N ALA A 113 -5.56 -2.86 17.19
CA ALA A 113 -5.81 -3.92 18.16
C ALA A 113 -5.74 -5.33 17.54
N LYS A 114 -6.30 -5.51 16.33
CA LYS A 114 -6.29 -6.81 15.63
C LYS A 114 -4.87 -7.28 15.24
N PHE A 115 -3.96 -6.35 14.95
CA PHE A 115 -2.60 -6.64 14.51
C PHE A 115 -1.55 -6.40 15.62
N ASN A 116 -1.98 -6.30 16.88
CA ASN A 116 -1.11 -6.08 18.04
C ASN A 116 -0.23 -4.82 17.92
N LEU A 117 -0.80 -3.75 17.36
CA LEU A 117 -0.24 -2.42 17.38
C LEU A 117 -0.92 -1.59 18.48
N GLU A 118 -0.13 -0.78 19.17
CA GLU A 118 -0.65 0.23 20.10
C GLU A 118 -1.26 1.39 19.29
N TRP A 119 -2.56 1.61 19.42
CA TRP A 119 -3.26 2.63 18.64
C TRP A 119 -2.71 4.03 18.90
N GLU A 120 -2.38 4.34 20.15
CA GLU A 120 -1.83 5.63 20.56
C GLU A 120 -0.50 5.94 19.86
N ASP A 121 0.34 4.93 19.63
CA ASP A 121 1.58 5.05 18.88
C ASP A 121 1.32 5.29 17.38
N VAL A 122 0.39 4.53 16.77
CA VAL A 122 -0.01 4.73 15.36
C VAL A 122 -0.64 6.12 15.16
N GLN A 123 -1.54 6.52 16.05
CA GLN A 123 -2.26 7.79 15.98
C GLN A 123 -1.33 8.99 16.19
N SER A 124 -0.42 8.91 17.17
CA SER A 124 0.57 9.97 17.41
C SER A 124 1.54 10.12 16.23
N CYS A 125 1.96 9.03 15.60
CA CYS A 125 2.71 9.08 14.34
C CYS A 125 1.90 9.77 13.23
N ALA A 126 0.65 9.35 13.02
CA ALA A 126 -0.18 9.88 11.93
C ALA A 126 -0.49 11.38 12.09
N ASN A 127 -0.59 11.87 13.32
CA ASN A 127 -0.82 13.27 13.65
C ASN A 127 0.47 14.10 13.79
N GLY A 128 1.64 13.44 13.79
CA GLY A 128 2.93 14.07 14.02
C GLY A 128 3.80 14.18 12.77
N SER A 129 5.02 14.69 12.98
CA SER A 129 6.02 14.88 11.92
C SER A 129 6.51 13.57 11.29
N GLU A 130 6.43 12.44 12.01
CA GLU A 130 6.74 11.12 11.47
C GLU A 130 5.75 10.77 10.34
N GLY A 131 4.45 10.89 10.57
CA GLY A 131 3.42 10.64 9.57
C GLY A 131 3.53 11.59 8.37
N GLU A 132 3.83 12.87 8.60
CA GLU A 132 4.09 13.83 7.52
C GLU A 132 5.29 13.40 6.66
N ALA A 133 6.40 13.00 7.29
CA ALA A 133 7.60 12.57 6.59
C ALA A 133 7.36 11.26 5.80
N LEU A 134 6.63 10.30 6.38
CA LEU A 134 6.25 9.07 5.71
C LEU A 134 5.35 9.33 4.50
N HIS A 135 4.30 10.15 4.66
CA HIS A 135 3.39 10.51 3.58
C HIS A 135 4.13 11.25 2.45
N ALA A 136 5.05 12.15 2.79
CA ALA A 136 5.91 12.82 1.81
C ALA A 136 6.85 11.85 1.08
N SER A 137 7.39 10.86 1.79
CA SER A 137 8.23 9.81 1.20
C SER A 137 7.45 8.96 0.19
N TYR A 138 6.23 8.53 0.53
CA TYR A 138 5.34 7.83 -0.41
C TYR A 138 4.91 8.71 -1.58
N GLY A 139 4.79 10.03 -1.36
CA GLY A 139 4.60 11.00 -2.44
C GLY A 139 5.77 11.04 -3.42
N LYS A 140 7.02 11.03 -2.92
CA LYS A 140 8.20 10.95 -3.79
C LYS A 140 8.23 9.65 -4.59
N ALA A 141 7.88 8.52 -3.99
CA ALA A 141 7.80 7.24 -4.68
C ALA A 141 6.73 7.25 -5.77
N THR A 142 5.54 7.80 -5.48
CA THR A 142 4.43 7.90 -6.45
C THR A 142 4.79 8.80 -7.63
N LEU A 143 5.40 9.96 -7.37
CA LEU A 143 5.77 10.92 -8.41
C LEU A 143 6.96 10.45 -9.28
N ALA A 144 7.72 9.46 -8.81
CA ALA A 144 8.82 8.85 -9.55
C ALA A 144 8.38 7.72 -10.50
N LEU A 145 7.08 7.37 -10.52
CA LEU A 145 6.55 6.33 -11.40
C LEU A 145 6.81 6.64 -12.87
N SER A 146 7.23 5.60 -13.61
CA SER A 146 7.45 5.67 -15.05
C SER A 146 6.82 4.45 -15.74
N PRO A 147 5.84 4.63 -16.65
CA PRO A 147 5.21 5.90 -17.00
C PRO A 147 4.39 6.48 -15.83
N THR A 148 4.24 7.81 -15.81
CA THR A 148 3.34 8.50 -14.88
C THR A 148 1.91 8.07 -15.12
N ASN A 149 1.14 7.83 -14.06
CA ASN A 149 -0.27 7.43 -14.15
C ASN A 149 -1.16 8.43 -13.37
N PRO A 150 -2.16 9.07 -14.01
CA PRO A 150 -3.04 10.03 -13.34
C PRO A 150 -4.21 9.38 -12.59
N PHE A 151 -4.25 8.05 -12.50
CA PHE A 151 -5.33 7.30 -11.84
C PHE A 151 -4.77 6.36 -10.77
N VAL A 152 -5.61 6.04 -9.79
CA VAL A 152 -5.35 5.01 -8.77
C VAL A 152 -6.51 4.00 -8.73
N PRO A 153 -6.28 2.75 -8.29
CA PRO A 153 -4.99 2.17 -7.91
C PRO A 153 -4.03 1.99 -9.10
N VAL A 154 -2.72 2.00 -8.84
CA VAL A 154 -1.67 1.60 -9.80
C VAL A 154 -0.92 0.42 -9.24
N VAL A 155 -0.79 -0.65 -10.03
CA VAL A 155 0.07 -1.78 -9.70
C VAL A 155 1.32 -1.67 -10.55
N ALA A 156 2.50 -1.64 -9.93
CA ALA A 156 3.76 -1.76 -10.64
C ALA A 156 4.39 -3.14 -10.38
N ILE A 157 4.86 -3.79 -11.44
CA ILE A 157 5.54 -5.08 -11.38
C ILE A 157 6.99 -4.90 -11.81
N ASP A 158 7.93 -5.21 -10.92
CA ASP A 158 9.37 -4.96 -11.12
C ASP A 158 9.65 -3.53 -11.64
N GLY A 159 8.92 -2.55 -11.07
CA GLY A 159 9.05 -1.12 -11.38
C GLY A 159 8.29 -0.64 -12.63
N VAL A 160 7.59 -1.52 -13.35
CA VAL A 160 6.80 -1.15 -14.52
C VAL A 160 5.33 -0.99 -14.13
N SER A 161 4.81 0.24 -14.21
CA SER A 161 3.41 0.56 -13.94
C SER A 161 2.46 -0.13 -14.92
N ILE A 162 1.46 -0.81 -14.39
CA ILE A 162 0.36 -1.43 -15.13
C ILE A 162 -0.93 -0.72 -14.74
N SER A 163 -1.67 -0.22 -15.72
CA SER A 163 -3.00 0.33 -15.47
C SER A 163 -3.96 -0.81 -15.15
N VAL A 164 -4.56 -0.77 -13.95
CA VAL A 164 -5.45 -1.83 -13.45
C VAL A 164 -6.77 -1.90 -14.25
N TYR A 165 -7.12 -0.84 -14.99
CA TYR A 165 -8.20 -0.86 -15.98
C TYR A 165 -7.95 -1.80 -17.16
N CYS A 166 -6.69 -2.19 -17.41
CA CYS A 166 -6.35 -3.16 -18.45
C CYS A 166 -6.62 -4.62 -18.02
N VAL A 167 -6.59 -4.91 -16.71
CA VAL A 167 -6.71 -6.27 -16.17
C VAL A 167 -8.16 -6.79 -16.29
N LYS A 168 -9.17 -5.92 -16.12
CA LYS A 168 -10.58 -6.31 -16.32
C LYS A 168 -10.96 -6.61 -17.76
N LEU A 169 -10.15 -6.22 -18.75
CA LEU A 169 -10.43 -6.47 -20.17
C LEU A 169 -9.91 -7.83 -20.67
N HIS A 170 -9.08 -8.53 -19.91
CA HIS A 170 -8.42 -9.77 -20.36
C HIS A 170 -8.82 -11.04 -19.58
N PHE A 171 -9.65 -10.93 -18.54
CA PHE A 171 -10.13 -12.08 -17.76
C PHE A 171 -11.66 -12.19 -17.70
N ASN A 172 -12.34 -11.87 -18.79
CA ASN A 172 -13.67 -12.44 -19.02
C ASN A 172 -13.49 -13.82 -19.67
N VAL A 173 -13.39 -14.85 -18.82
CA VAL A 173 -13.70 -16.24 -19.18
C VAL A 173 -15.00 -16.60 -18.48
#